data_AF-A0A955EWQ1-F1
#
_entry.id   AF-A0A955EWQ1-F1
#
_cell.length_a   1.000
_cell.length_b   1.000
_cell.length_c   1.000
_cell.angle_alpha   90.00
_cell.angle_beta   90.00
_cell.angle_gamma   90.00
#
_symmetry.space_group_name_H-M   'P 1'
#
loop_
_entity.id
_entity.type
_entity.pdbx_description
1 polymer ?
#
loop_
_entity_poly.entity_id
_entity_poly.type
_entity_poly.pdbx_seq_one_letter_code
_entity_poly.pdbx_strand_id
1 'polypeptide(L)'
;MKKTLVVAAVTAVTGVTSLGVAGLANAATSSTNNDPMSSLVDAIASKFKLNKTDVQKVFDEQRQANQAEREAEAKTELAQLVTDGKLTQDQADKITTKRAEIQKEREANKANGQRPTDTEMETKRTALDKWFTDNNIPTDYRYLVFGGGHGRGHGPDGDRGTRGKATQQSTTTTKTSSTNQ
;
A
#
# COMPACT_ATOMS: atom_id res chain seq x y z
N MET A 1 11.33 -18.42 -46.20
CA MET A 1 12.02 -17.16 -46.58
C MET A 1 10.95 -16.09 -46.80
N LYS A 2 11.08 -14.95 -46.10
CA LYS A 2 10.66 -13.57 -46.50
C LYS A 2 9.15 -13.34 -46.80
N LYS A 3 8.49 -12.23 -46.49
CA LYS A 3 8.72 -10.98 -45.74
C LYS A 3 7.35 -10.29 -45.70
N THR A 4 7.00 -9.70 -44.55
CA THR A 4 6.19 -8.49 -44.33
C THR A 4 5.31 -7.91 -45.46
N LEU A 5 4.04 -7.67 -45.14
CA LEU A 5 3.31 -6.50 -45.63
C LEU A 5 2.52 -5.87 -44.47
N VAL A 6 2.99 -4.71 -44.05
CA VAL A 6 2.27 -3.70 -43.27
C VAL A 6 1.51 -2.84 -44.28
N VAL A 7 0.20 -2.70 -44.13
CA VAL A 7 -0.55 -1.51 -44.55
C VAL A 7 -1.64 -1.24 -43.53
N ALA A 8 -1.60 -0.03 -42.97
CA ALA A 8 -2.56 0.54 -42.04
C ALA A 8 -3.85 1.00 -42.76
N ALA A 9 -4.99 0.97 -42.06
CA ALA A 9 -6.06 1.99 -42.17
C ALA A 9 -7.18 1.78 -41.12
N VAL A 10 -7.16 2.66 -40.13
CA VAL A 10 -8.25 3.31 -39.37
C VAL A 10 -9.69 2.82 -39.62
N THR A 11 -10.39 2.43 -38.54
CA THR A 11 -11.79 2.82 -38.29
C THR A 11 -12.04 2.98 -36.80
N ALA A 12 -12.37 4.21 -36.39
CA ALA A 12 -13.00 4.48 -35.10
C ALA A 12 -14.45 3.98 -35.17
N VAL A 13 -14.84 3.06 -34.30
CA VAL A 13 -16.24 2.73 -34.03
C VAL A 13 -16.45 2.70 -32.52
N THR A 14 -17.12 3.75 -32.06
CA THR A 14 -17.87 3.84 -30.82
C THR A 14 -18.89 2.71 -30.72
N GLY A 15 -19.00 2.09 -29.54
CA GLY A 15 -20.19 1.33 -29.14
C GLY A 15 -19.96 -0.14 -28.84
N VAL A 16 -19.52 -0.46 -27.61
CA VAL A 16 -19.84 -1.75 -26.98
C VAL A 16 -20.58 -1.45 -25.68
N THR A 17 -21.87 -1.13 -25.81
CA THR A 17 -22.85 -1.31 -24.75
C THR A 17 -23.34 -2.74 -24.81
N SER A 18 -22.92 -3.59 -23.86
CA SER A 18 -23.73 -4.65 -23.24
C SER A 18 -22.86 -5.69 -22.52
N LEU A 19 -22.44 -5.40 -21.29
CA LEU A 19 -22.26 -6.44 -20.28
C LEU A 19 -22.81 -5.92 -18.94
N GLY A 20 -23.96 -6.48 -18.57
CA GLY A 20 -24.38 -6.70 -17.19
C GLY A 20 -24.54 -5.47 -16.29
N VAL A 21 -25.78 -4.97 -16.22
CA VAL A 21 -26.28 -4.25 -15.04
C VAL A 21 -26.29 -5.24 -13.86
N ALA A 22 -25.17 -5.37 -13.18
CA ALA A 22 -25.14 -5.84 -11.80
C ALA A 22 -25.10 -4.59 -10.93
N GLY A 23 -26.16 -4.37 -10.15
CA GLY A 23 -26.34 -3.17 -9.35
C GLY A 23 -25.07 -2.80 -8.60
N LEU A 24 -24.57 -1.60 -8.88
CA LEU A 24 -23.68 -0.91 -7.97
C LEU A 24 -24.54 -0.56 -6.75
N ALA A 25 -24.68 -1.52 -5.86
CA ALA A 25 -25.09 -1.26 -4.51
C ALA A 25 -24.16 -0.17 -4.00
N ASN A 26 -24.73 0.97 -3.60
CA ASN A 26 -24.06 1.93 -2.74
C ASN A 26 -23.51 1.12 -1.56
N ALA A 27 -22.21 0.83 -1.58
CA ALA A 27 -21.48 0.46 -0.40
C ALA A 27 -21.40 1.75 0.44
N ALA A 28 -22.51 2.06 1.13
CA ALA A 28 -22.52 2.95 2.28
C ALA A 28 -21.72 2.23 3.37
N THR A 29 -20.41 2.22 3.20
CA THR A 29 -19.47 1.77 4.20
C THR A 29 -19.62 2.75 5.35
N SER A 30 -20.38 2.35 6.36
CA SER A 30 -20.45 3.08 7.61
C SER A 30 -19.07 2.99 8.22
N SER A 31 -18.27 4.05 8.03
CA SER A 31 -16.91 4.17 8.55
C SER A 31 -16.92 4.04 10.06
N THR A 32 -16.59 2.85 10.56
CA THR A 32 -16.35 2.62 11.97
C THR A 32 -15.14 3.47 12.39
N ASN A 33 -15.29 4.16 13.52
CA ASN A 33 -14.50 5.23 14.17
C ASN A 33 -12.95 5.17 14.21
N ASN A 34 -12.27 4.28 13.49
CA ASN A 34 -10.80 4.07 13.60
C ASN A 34 -9.99 4.36 12.33
N ASP A 35 -10.60 4.85 11.24
CA ASP A 35 -9.81 5.32 10.08
C ASP A 35 -9.30 6.75 10.39
N PRO A 36 -7.96 7.01 10.41
CA PRO A 36 -7.41 8.36 10.63
C PRO A 36 -7.92 9.40 9.62
N MET A 37 -8.46 8.96 8.48
CA MET A 37 -9.13 9.85 7.53
C MET A 37 -10.47 10.38 8.07
N SER A 38 -11.19 9.61 8.89
CA SER A 38 -12.47 10.05 9.47
C SER A 38 -12.28 11.28 10.35
N SER A 39 -11.20 11.34 11.15
CA SER A 39 -10.93 12.54 11.97
C SER A 39 -10.61 13.78 11.13
N LEU A 40 -10.00 13.60 9.96
CA LEU A 40 -9.73 14.70 9.03
C LEU A 40 -11.02 15.20 8.38
N VAL A 41 -11.87 14.30 7.91
CA VAL A 41 -13.21 14.61 7.37
C VAL A 41 -14.03 15.37 8.41
N ASP A 42 -14.02 14.92 9.68
CA ASP A 42 -14.70 15.56 10.80
C ASP A 42 -14.17 16.97 11.09
N ALA A 43 -12.84 17.15 11.09
CA ALA A 43 -12.22 18.45 11.30
C ALA A 43 -12.55 19.44 10.18
N ILE A 44 -12.50 19.00 8.92
CA ILE A 44 -12.83 19.84 7.75
C ILE A 44 -14.31 20.23 7.76
N ALA A 45 -15.20 19.25 7.96
CA ALA A 45 -16.64 19.49 8.05
C ALA A 45 -16.97 20.49 9.17
N SER A 46 -16.35 20.33 10.34
CA SER A 46 -16.57 21.21 11.49
C SER A 46 -16.00 22.63 11.28
N LYS A 47 -14.78 22.75 10.73
CA LYS A 47 -14.10 24.05 10.54
C LYS A 47 -14.79 24.93 9.50
N PHE A 48 -15.25 24.31 8.41
CA PHE A 48 -15.88 25.01 7.28
C PHE A 48 -17.41 24.90 7.28
N LYS A 49 -17.99 24.26 8.29
CA LYS A 49 -19.44 24.02 8.41
C LYS A 49 -20.02 23.33 7.17
N LEU A 50 -19.31 22.35 6.64
CA LEU A 50 -19.72 21.56 5.48
C LEU A 50 -20.49 20.31 5.90
N ASN A 51 -21.25 19.73 4.99
CA ASN A 51 -21.89 18.44 5.20
C ASN A 51 -20.82 17.32 5.24
N LYS A 52 -20.77 16.56 6.34
CA LYS A 52 -19.81 15.46 6.53
C LYS A 52 -19.90 14.40 5.43
N THR A 53 -21.10 14.06 4.97
CA THR A 53 -21.33 13.06 3.92
C THR A 53 -20.76 13.52 2.58
N ASP A 54 -20.91 14.79 2.25
CA ASP A 54 -20.38 15.34 0.99
C ASP A 54 -18.85 15.41 1.03
N VAL A 55 -18.27 15.80 2.17
CA VAL A 55 -16.82 15.77 2.37
C VAL A 55 -16.30 14.33 2.28
N GLN A 56 -16.96 13.37 2.94
CA GLN A 56 -16.60 11.94 2.85
C GLN A 56 -16.60 11.45 1.40
N LYS A 57 -17.63 11.80 0.64
CA LYS A 57 -17.75 11.43 -0.78
C LYS A 57 -16.60 11.96 -1.62
N VAL A 58 -16.21 13.24 -1.47
CA VAL A 58 -15.07 13.82 -2.19
C VAL A 58 -13.77 13.08 -1.87
N PHE A 59 -13.54 12.73 -0.60
CA PHE A 59 -12.36 11.96 -0.22
C PHE A 59 -12.38 10.55 -0.83
N ASP A 60 -13.54 9.90 -0.88
CA ASP A 60 -13.66 8.57 -1.48
C ASP A 60 -13.44 8.59 -2.99
N GLU A 61 -14.00 9.59 -3.69
CA GLU A 61 -13.77 9.83 -5.12
C GLU A 61 -12.27 10.08 -5.41
N GLN A 62 -11.63 10.98 -4.65
CA GLN A 62 -10.21 11.27 -4.82
C GLN A 62 -9.35 10.04 -4.53
N ARG A 63 -9.71 9.22 -3.54
CA ARG A 63 -8.99 7.98 -3.25
C ARG A 63 -9.08 6.99 -4.40
N GLN A 64 -10.26 6.82 -5.00
CA GLN A 64 -10.44 5.96 -6.15
C GLN A 64 -9.64 6.47 -7.36
N ALA A 65 -9.65 7.78 -7.61
CA ALA A 65 -8.85 8.40 -8.67
C ALA A 65 -7.34 8.14 -8.46
N ASN A 66 -6.84 8.36 -7.25
CA ASN A 66 -5.43 8.10 -6.91
C ASN A 66 -5.06 6.61 -7.02
N GLN A 67 -5.99 5.71 -6.70
CA GLN A 67 -5.76 4.26 -6.85
C GLN A 67 -5.67 3.89 -8.33
N ALA A 68 -6.58 4.39 -9.16
CA ALA A 68 -6.58 4.16 -10.60
C ALA A 68 -5.31 4.71 -11.26
N GLU A 69 -4.86 5.91 -10.86
CA GLU A 69 -3.61 6.51 -11.34
C GLU A 69 -2.40 5.63 -11.01
N ARG A 70 -2.27 5.19 -9.76
CA ARG A 70 -1.17 4.28 -9.35
C ARG A 70 -1.19 2.95 -10.09
N GLU A 71 -2.37 2.41 -10.38
CA GLU A 71 -2.52 1.19 -11.17
C GLU A 71 -2.11 1.41 -12.62
N ALA A 72 -2.44 2.56 -13.21
CA ALA A 72 -2.01 2.92 -14.55
C ALA A 72 -0.50 3.10 -14.63
N GLU A 73 0.12 3.84 -13.69
CA GLU A 73 1.57 4.02 -13.59
C GLU A 73 2.31 2.68 -13.53
N ALA A 74 1.83 1.75 -12.70
CA ALA A 74 2.45 0.45 -12.56
C ALA A 74 2.35 -0.41 -13.81
N LYS A 75 1.24 -0.33 -14.55
CA LYS A 75 1.08 -1.01 -15.84
C LYS A 75 2.05 -0.44 -16.87
N THR A 76 2.18 0.89 -16.92
CA THR A 76 3.14 1.57 -17.81
C THR A 76 4.57 1.17 -17.48
N GLU A 77 4.93 1.16 -16.19
CA GLU A 77 6.27 0.78 -15.76
C GLU A 77 6.60 -0.68 -16.06
N LEU A 78 5.65 -1.61 -15.81
CA LEU A 78 5.82 -3.00 -16.18
C LEU A 78 6.00 -3.19 -17.69
N ALA A 79 5.20 -2.50 -18.50
CA ALA A 79 5.34 -2.53 -19.96
C ALA A 79 6.71 -1.99 -20.41
N GLN A 80 7.22 -0.93 -19.76
CA GLN A 80 8.55 -0.40 -20.04
C GLN A 80 9.64 -1.39 -19.66
N LEU A 81 9.54 -2.05 -18.50
CA LEU A 81 10.51 -3.07 -18.06
C LEU A 81 10.54 -4.30 -18.99
N VAL A 82 9.40 -4.68 -19.56
CA VAL A 82 9.33 -5.72 -20.60
C VAL A 82 9.98 -5.25 -21.90
N THR A 83 9.70 -4.03 -22.32
CA THR A 83 10.31 -3.42 -23.52
C THR A 83 11.83 -3.28 -23.38
N ASP A 84 12.31 -2.91 -22.20
CA ASP A 84 13.73 -2.83 -21.85
C ASP A 84 14.41 -4.19 -21.74
N GLY A 85 13.65 -5.30 -21.81
CA GLY A 85 14.15 -6.66 -21.63
C GLY A 85 14.60 -7.00 -20.20
N LYS A 86 14.25 -6.16 -19.21
CA LYS A 86 14.55 -6.39 -17.80
C LYS A 86 13.58 -7.38 -17.15
N LEU A 87 12.38 -7.47 -17.69
CA LEU A 87 11.37 -8.46 -17.33
C LEU A 87 10.87 -9.19 -18.58
N THR A 88 10.42 -10.43 -18.42
CA THR A 88 9.64 -11.13 -19.45
C THR A 88 8.15 -10.79 -19.29
N GLN A 89 7.36 -11.03 -20.34
CA GLN A 89 5.90 -10.86 -20.28
C GLN A 89 5.29 -11.70 -19.14
N ASP A 90 5.71 -12.97 -19.01
CA ASP A 90 5.24 -13.86 -17.95
C ASP A 90 5.56 -13.32 -16.54
N GLN A 91 6.71 -12.66 -16.36
CA GLN A 91 7.08 -12.04 -15.09
C GLN A 91 6.21 -10.82 -14.79
N ALA A 92 5.93 -9.98 -15.79
CA ALA A 92 5.04 -8.84 -15.66
C ALA A 92 3.60 -9.26 -15.31
N ASP A 93 3.11 -10.34 -15.91
CA ASP A 93 1.78 -10.89 -15.64
C ASP A 93 1.68 -11.45 -14.21
N LYS A 94 2.75 -12.12 -13.75
CA LYS A 94 2.87 -12.58 -12.35
C LYS A 94 2.87 -11.42 -11.36
N ILE A 95 3.63 -10.35 -11.64
CA ILE A 95 3.66 -9.14 -10.79
C ILE A 95 2.28 -8.49 -10.74
N THR A 96 1.61 -8.38 -11.87
CA THR A 96 0.26 -7.81 -11.97
C THR A 96 -0.73 -8.59 -11.12
N THR A 97 -0.70 -9.92 -11.21
CA THR A 97 -1.52 -10.81 -10.39
C THR A 97 -1.22 -10.64 -8.91
N LYS A 98 0.08 -10.63 -8.53
CA LYS A 98 0.49 -10.50 -7.14
C LYS A 98 0.11 -9.16 -6.54
N ARG A 99 0.20 -8.08 -7.33
CA ARG A 99 -0.23 -6.74 -6.93
C ARG A 99 -1.73 -6.71 -6.64
N ALA A 100 -2.56 -7.34 -7.48
CA ALA A 100 -4.00 -7.42 -7.25
C ALA A 100 -4.35 -8.20 -5.96
N GLU A 101 -3.61 -9.28 -5.65
CA GLU A 101 -3.77 -10.01 -4.37
C GLU A 101 -3.46 -9.11 -3.17
N ILE A 102 -2.30 -8.44 -3.17
CA ILE A 102 -1.90 -7.57 -2.06
C ILE A 102 -2.85 -6.36 -1.93
N GLN A 103 -3.35 -5.83 -3.04
CA GLN A 103 -4.33 -4.73 -3.02
C GLN A 103 -5.63 -5.16 -2.33
N LYS A 104 -6.18 -6.33 -2.69
CA LYS A 104 -7.36 -6.89 -2.03
C LYS A 104 -7.13 -7.12 -0.54
N GLU A 105 -5.96 -7.62 -0.17
CA GLU A 105 -5.59 -7.84 1.22
C GLU A 105 -5.56 -6.52 2.02
N ARG A 106 -5.03 -5.45 1.42
CA ARG A 106 -5.01 -4.11 2.05
C ARG A 106 -6.40 -3.53 2.22
N GLU A 107 -7.24 -3.68 1.22
CA GLU A 107 -8.64 -3.22 1.27
C GLU A 107 -9.41 -3.96 2.37
N ALA A 108 -9.22 -5.28 2.49
CA ALA A 108 -9.81 -6.09 3.57
C ALA A 108 -9.29 -5.68 4.96
N ASN A 109 -7.97 -5.55 5.14
CA ASN A 109 -7.38 -5.09 6.40
C ASN A 109 -7.93 -3.72 6.79
N LYS A 110 -8.06 -2.79 5.82
CA LYS A 110 -8.63 -1.47 6.06
C LYS A 110 -10.11 -1.53 6.44
N ALA A 111 -10.92 -2.32 5.74
CA ALA A 111 -12.34 -2.50 6.07
C ALA A 111 -12.54 -3.02 7.49
N ASN A 112 -11.60 -3.85 7.98
CA ASN A 112 -11.60 -4.38 9.35
C ASN A 112 -10.94 -3.43 10.37
N GLY A 113 -10.46 -2.26 9.97
CA GLY A 113 -9.70 -1.35 10.83
C GLY A 113 -8.36 -1.92 11.30
N GLN A 114 -7.86 -2.96 10.64
CA GLN A 114 -6.60 -3.63 10.96
C GLN A 114 -5.43 -2.88 10.33
N ARG A 115 -4.45 -2.54 11.16
CA ARG A 115 -3.14 -2.07 10.71
C ARG A 115 -2.13 -3.19 10.98
N PRO A 116 -1.45 -3.71 9.94
CA PRO A 116 -0.41 -4.71 10.14
C PRO A 116 0.65 -4.19 11.12
N THR A 117 1.03 -5.02 12.06
CA THR A 117 2.16 -4.82 12.97
C THR A 117 3.49 -4.86 12.21
N ASP A 118 4.55 -4.35 12.83
CA ASP A 118 5.91 -4.41 12.25
C ASP A 118 6.32 -5.86 11.92
N THR A 119 5.97 -6.81 12.78
CA THR A 119 6.25 -8.24 12.58
C THR A 119 5.46 -8.83 11.40
N GLU A 120 4.20 -8.47 11.24
CA GLU A 120 3.38 -8.89 10.09
C GLU A 120 3.90 -8.27 8.79
N MET A 121 4.35 -7.02 8.83
CA MET A 121 4.97 -6.37 7.66
C MET A 121 6.29 -7.03 7.28
N GLU A 122 7.12 -7.39 8.26
CA GLU A 122 8.37 -8.11 8.00
C GLU A 122 8.10 -9.50 7.41
N THR A 123 7.15 -10.23 7.98
CA THR A 123 6.72 -11.53 7.45
C THR A 123 6.25 -11.42 6.01
N LYS A 124 5.47 -10.38 5.68
CA LYS A 124 5.01 -10.12 4.31
C LYS A 124 6.14 -9.75 3.37
N ARG A 125 7.15 -9.00 3.84
CA ARG A 125 8.37 -8.73 3.06
C ARG A 125 9.09 -10.04 2.77
N THR A 126 9.47 -10.81 3.78
CA THR A 126 10.16 -12.09 3.58
C THR A 126 9.40 -13.05 2.66
N ALA A 127 8.07 -13.13 2.81
CA ALA A 127 7.23 -13.95 1.93
C ALA A 127 7.24 -13.45 0.48
N LEU A 128 7.20 -12.13 0.27
CA LEU A 128 7.28 -11.55 -1.06
C LEU A 128 8.68 -11.76 -1.66
N ASP A 129 9.74 -11.58 -0.87
CA ASP A 129 11.12 -11.79 -1.27
C ASP A 129 11.32 -13.20 -1.85
N LYS A 130 10.82 -14.18 -1.10
CA LYS A 130 10.82 -15.58 -1.53
C LYS A 130 10.02 -15.75 -2.83
N TRP A 131 8.83 -15.16 -2.92
CA TRP A 131 8.00 -15.24 -4.12
C TRP A 131 8.70 -14.63 -5.35
N PHE A 132 9.45 -13.53 -5.19
CA PHE A 132 10.26 -12.95 -6.28
C PHE A 132 11.34 -13.93 -6.73
N THR A 133 12.11 -14.48 -5.80
CA THR A 133 13.16 -15.47 -6.09
C THR A 133 12.60 -16.73 -6.76
N ASP A 134 11.51 -17.30 -6.23
CA ASP A 134 10.86 -18.50 -6.78
C ASP A 134 10.34 -18.27 -8.21
N ASN A 135 9.98 -17.03 -8.55
CA ASN A 135 9.50 -16.66 -9.88
C ASN A 135 10.59 -16.09 -10.80
N ASN A 136 11.85 -16.13 -10.38
CA ASN A 136 13.01 -15.57 -11.08
C ASN A 136 12.86 -14.07 -11.40
N ILE A 137 12.18 -13.31 -10.54
CA ILE A 137 11.97 -11.87 -10.69
C ILE A 137 12.98 -11.14 -9.81
N PRO A 138 13.74 -10.16 -10.32
CA PRO A 138 14.66 -9.37 -9.51
C PRO A 138 13.93 -8.68 -8.35
N THR A 139 14.48 -8.83 -7.15
CA THR A 139 13.91 -8.26 -5.92
C THR A 139 13.87 -6.73 -5.91
N ASP A 140 14.66 -6.10 -6.78
CA ASP A 140 14.65 -4.65 -6.98
C ASP A 140 13.26 -4.15 -7.42
N TYR A 141 12.44 -5.02 -8.02
CA TYR A 141 11.08 -4.69 -8.47
C TYR A 141 9.98 -4.91 -7.42
N ARG A 142 10.33 -5.16 -6.15
CA ARG A 142 9.34 -5.31 -5.05
C ARG A 142 8.38 -4.13 -4.91
N TYR A 143 8.84 -2.91 -5.22
CA TYR A 143 8.03 -1.70 -5.14
C TYR A 143 6.82 -1.74 -6.08
N LEU A 144 6.92 -2.48 -7.20
CA LEU A 144 5.81 -2.67 -8.15
C LEU A 144 4.62 -3.41 -7.53
N VAL A 145 4.85 -4.25 -6.51
CA VAL A 145 3.80 -5.01 -5.83
C VAL A 145 3.28 -4.27 -4.59
N PHE A 146 4.17 -3.68 -3.78
CA PHE A 146 3.77 -3.00 -2.56
C PHE A 146 3.18 -1.59 -2.78
N GLY A 147 3.06 -1.10 -4.01
CA GLY A 147 2.38 0.18 -4.29
C GLY A 147 2.98 1.35 -3.50
N GLY A 148 4.28 1.29 -3.25
CA GLY A 148 5.04 2.33 -2.57
C GLY A 148 5.79 3.11 -3.63
N GLY A 149 5.28 4.30 -3.96
CA GLY A 149 6.11 5.32 -4.58
C GLY A 149 7.38 5.51 -3.73
N HIS A 150 8.46 5.92 -4.37
CA HIS A 150 9.72 6.24 -3.70
C HIS A 150 9.53 7.24 -2.56
N GLY A 151 9.20 6.73 -1.37
CA GLY A 151 9.27 7.46 -0.14
C GLY A 151 10.73 7.65 0.16
N ARG A 152 11.27 8.82 -0.21
CA ARG A 152 12.44 9.38 0.45
C ARG A 152 12.17 9.34 1.96
N GLY A 153 12.79 8.39 2.66
CA GLY A 153 12.50 8.18 4.07
C GLY A 153 13.15 6.96 4.71
N HIS A 154 14.33 6.55 4.25
CA HIS A 154 15.24 5.75 5.07
C HIS A 154 16.67 6.09 4.66
N GLY A 155 17.19 7.17 5.24
CA GLY A 155 18.64 7.32 5.35
C GLY A 155 19.18 6.25 6.32
N PRO A 156 20.45 5.83 6.19
CA PRO A 156 21.05 4.78 7.03
C PRO A 156 21.23 5.14 8.52
N ASP A 157 20.75 6.29 8.99
CA ASP A 157 20.96 6.79 10.36
C ASP A 157 19.64 7.07 11.10
N GLY A 158 18.70 6.14 11.01
CA GLY A 158 17.54 6.09 11.91
C GLY A 158 17.94 5.50 13.25
N ASP A 159 18.80 6.18 14.00
CA ASP A 159 19.09 5.89 15.40
C ASP A 159 17.75 5.88 16.17
N ARG A 160 17.17 4.70 16.31
CA ARG A 160 16.14 4.42 17.32
C ARG A 160 16.87 4.46 18.66
N GLY A 161 17.17 5.68 19.10
CA GLY A 161 17.60 5.98 20.44
C GLY A 161 16.58 5.38 21.41
N THR A 162 16.94 4.22 21.95
CA THR A 162 16.82 3.90 23.37
C THR A 162 15.64 4.59 24.06
N ARG A 163 14.45 4.07 23.83
CA ARG A 163 13.35 4.20 24.79
C ARG A 163 13.84 3.55 26.09
N GLY A 164 14.34 4.38 26.99
CA GLY A 164 15.07 3.99 28.18
C GLY A 164 14.39 2.87 28.95
N LYS A 165 15.00 1.68 28.93
CA LYS A 165 14.94 0.77 30.06
C LYS A 165 15.77 1.39 31.18
N ALA A 166 15.15 2.19 32.03
CA ALA A 166 15.68 2.45 33.36
C ALA A 166 15.25 1.30 34.26
N THR A 167 16.14 0.31 34.30
CA THR A 167 16.27 -0.76 35.28
C THR A 167 15.97 -0.25 36.69
N GLN A 168 15.06 -0.94 37.38
CA GLN A 168 14.95 -0.87 38.84
C GLN A 168 16.29 -1.32 39.41
N GLN A 169 17.08 -0.38 39.92
CA GLN A 169 18.31 -0.69 40.63
C GLN A 169 18.04 -0.54 42.12
N SER A 170 17.72 -1.68 42.74
CA SER A 170 17.82 -1.88 44.18
C SER A 170 19.23 -1.54 44.64
N THR A 171 19.38 -0.55 45.53
CA THR A 171 20.62 -0.31 46.27
C THR A 171 20.37 -0.50 47.76
N THR A 172 20.62 -1.73 48.20
CA THR A 172 20.93 -2.06 49.59
C THR A 172 22.25 -1.39 49.95
N THR A 173 22.25 -0.46 50.91
CA THR A 173 23.48 -0.05 51.61
C THR A 173 23.26 -0.20 53.10
N THR A 174 23.66 -1.36 53.61
CA THR A 174 23.99 -1.60 55.00
C THR A 174 25.26 -0.84 55.34
N LYS A 175 25.23 0.04 56.35
CA LYS A 175 26.42 0.36 57.14
C LYS A 175 26.06 0.37 58.61
N THR A 176 26.64 -0.60 59.29
CA THR A 176 26.52 -0.97 60.70
C THR A 176 27.39 -0.08 61.61
N SER A 177 27.16 -0.22 62.92
CA SER A 177 27.96 0.13 64.10
C SER A 177 27.77 1.55 64.67
N SER A 178 27.02 1.69 65.78
CA SER A 178 27.48 1.61 67.21
C SER A 178 27.76 3.02 67.74
N THR A 179 27.42 3.51 68.93
CA THR A 179 27.04 2.93 70.23
C THR A 179 26.86 4.12 71.22
N ASN A 180 26.17 3.85 72.32
CA ASN A 180 26.24 4.50 73.66
C ASN A 180 25.26 5.61 74.08
N GLN A 181 24.54 5.19 75.15
CA GLN A 181 23.92 5.90 76.28
C GLN A 181 22.57 6.58 76.06
#